data_AF-A0A6A5YTW8-F1
#
_entry.id   AF-A0A6A5YTW8-F1
#
_cell.length_a   1.000
_cell.length_b   1.000
_cell.length_c   1.000
_cell.angle_alpha   90.00
_cell.angle_beta   90.00
_cell.angle_gamma   90.00
#
_symmetry.space_group_name_H-M   'P 1'
#
loop_
_entity.id
_entity.type
_entity.pdbx_description
1 polymer ?
#
loop_
_entity_poly.entity_id
_entity_poly.type
_entity_poly.pdbx_seq_one_letter_code
_entity_poly.pdbx_strand_id
1 'polypeptide(L)'
;MGETGGNTTQQNCSESFNSLECLFCRQQSPSIDSNMHHMLKRHGLFIEDKSKLIVEAETLLEYLHLIISTYCECIYCGTQRSSAQAIRQHMMGKGHCKFDLSRADSEFRDFYDFDQFDNDAQKEKKEKISRMMQEDESYGPTRKDRKHRLFRLKSSIQANDILEWKPPEPVSSTVEETTSPSTSLTRAEKRGGTFTKQLSHIRASDRTSFQQLPASSQRALLGTYQKSVECTKREESRKQTRLERAVNKTLVQSRYYKTENPVYQCG
;
A
#
# COMPACT_ATOMS: atom_id res chain seq x y z
N MET A 1 -29.47 -34.77 25.71
CA MET A 1 -28.19 -34.14 26.12
C MET A 1 -27.20 -34.48 25.01
N GLY A 2 -26.77 -33.61 24.12
CA GLY A 2 -26.64 -32.16 24.19
C GLY A 2 -25.15 -31.82 24.16
N GLU A 3 -24.45 -32.11 23.05
CA GLU A 3 -23.07 -31.64 22.84
C GLU A 3 -22.92 -31.08 21.42
N THR A 4 -22.99 -29.76 21.37
CA THR A 4 -22.66 -28.89 20.24
C THR A 4 -21.13 -28.79 20.12
N GLY A 5 -20.55 -29.49 19.14
CA GLY A 5 -19.14 -29.34 18.78
C GLY A 5 -18.95 -28.25 17.73
N GLY A 6 -18.48 -27.08 18.16
CA GLY A 6 -18.27 -25.89 17.34
C GLY A 6 -17.33 -26.09 16.15
N ASN A 7 -17.90 -25.91 14.97
CA ASN A 7 -17.20 -25.87 13.69
C ASN A 7 -16.42 -24.55 13.58
N THR A 8 -15.18 -24.49 14.11
CA THR A 8 -14.27 -23.36 13.82
C THR A 8 -13.58 -23.64 12.50
N THR A 9 -14.29 -23.35 11.40
CA THR A 9 -13.71 -23.27 10.07
C THR A 9 -12.73 -22.11 10.05
N GLN A 10 -11.44 -22.37 10.31
CA GLN A 10 -10.37 -21.44 9.98
C GLN A 10 -10.23 -21.44 8.45
N GLN A 11 -10.95 -20.51 7.82
CA GLN A 11 -11.11 -20.42 6.36
C GLN A 11 -10.09 -19.45 5.75
N ASN A 12 -9.38 -20.00 4.78
CA ASN A 12 -8.68 -19.42 3.62
C ASN A 12 -7.42 -18.55 3.79
N CYS A 13 -6.31 -19.23 3.55
CA CYS A 13 -5.21 -18.76 2.72
C CYS A 13 -5.76 -18.37 1.32
N SER A 14 -5.44 -17.15 0.87
CA SER A 14 -5.85 -16.49 -0.39
C SER A 14 -7.35 -16.30 -0.64
N GLU A 15 -7.89 -15.17 -0.17
CA GLU A 15 -9.07 -14.56 -0.80
C GLU A 15 -8.64 -14.00 -2.17
N SER A 16 -9.29 -14.46 -3.24
CA SER A 16 -9.10 -13.90 -4.59
C SER A 16 -9.80 -12.56 -4.70
N PHE A 17 -9.15 -11.59 -5.34
CA PHE A 17 -9.75 -10.30 -5.61
C PHE A 17 -10.96 -10.44 -6.56
N ASN A 18 -12.04 -9.71 -6.25
CA ASN A 18 -13.21 -9.59 -7.10
C ASN A 18 -13.60 -8.11 -7.20
N SER A 19 -13.50 -7.52 -8.39
CA SER A 19 -13.79 -6.10 -8.65
C SER A 19 -15.23 -5.70 -8.34
N LEU A 20 -16.16 -6.67 -8.27
CA LEU A 20 -17.58 -6.46 -7.98
C LEU A 20 -17.93 -6.56 -6.49
N GLU A 21 -16.99 -6.98 -5.64
CA GLU A 21 -17.21 -7.15 -4.21
C GLU A 21 -16.64 -5.97 -3.41
N CYS A 22 -17.39 -5.50 -2.41
CA CYS A 22 -16.93 -4.42 -1.54
C CYS A 22 -15.78 -4.87 -0.63
N LEU A 23 -14.68 -4.11 -0.61
CA LEU A 23 -13.47 -4.41 0.17
C LEU A 23 -13.70 -4.48 1.69
N PHE A 24 -14.74 -3.80 2.20
CA PHE A 24 -14.97 -3.62 3.64
C PHE A 24 -16.13 -4.47 4.17
N CYS A 25 -17.25 -4.54 3.46
CA CYS A 25 -18.44 -5.26 3.91
C CYS A 25 -18.80 -6.49 3.06
N ARG A 26 -18.04 -6.78 1.99
CA ARG A 26 -18.26 -7.93 1.09
C ARG A 26 -19.61 -7.96 0.37
N GLN A 27 -20.29 -6.82 0.27
CA GLN A 27 -21.48 -6.72 -0.57
C GLN A 27 -21.07 -6.77 -2.05
N GLN A 28 -21.73 -7.63 -2.82
CA GLN A 28 -21.57 -7.67 -4.26
C GLN A 28 -22.41 -6.58 -4.91
N SER A 29 -21.85 -5.98 -5.97
CA SER A 29 -22.47 -4.95 -6.78
C SER A 29 -22.56 -5.40 -8.24
N PRO A 30 -23.52 -4.88 -9.01
CA PRO A 30 -23.72 -5.29 -10.41
C PRO A 30 -22.64 -4.79 -11.37
N SER A 31 -21.90 -3.73 -11.00
CA SER A 31 -20.80 -3.17 -11.79
C SER A 31 -19.74 -2.57 -10.87
N ILE A 32 -18.54 -2.34 -11.41
CA ILE A 32 -17.42 -1.72 -10.68
C ILE A 32 -17.78 -0.30 -10.23
N ASP A 33 -18.41 0.49 -11.11
CA ASP A 33 -18.87 1.83 -10.76
C ASP A 33 -19.90 1.81 -9.62
N SER A 34 -20.81 0.84 -9.62
CA SER A 34 -21.78 0.64 -8.55
C SER A 34 -21.08 0.24 -7.24
N ASN A 35 -20.07 -0.64 -7.33
CA ASN A 35 -19.25 -1.03 -6.18
C ASN A 35 -18.49 0.15 -5.59
N MET A 36 -17.85 0.97 -6.43
CA MET A 36 -17.16 2.19 -6.00
C MET A 36 -18.13 3.18 -5.36
N HIS A 37 -19.32 3.36 -5.92
CA HIS A 37 -20.35 4.23 -5.34
C HIS A 37 -20.83 3.71 -3.97
N HIS A 38 -20.98 2.39 -3.83
CA HIS A 38 -21.27 1.76 -2.55
C HIS A 38 -20.14 2.03 -1.54
N MET A 39 -18.88 1.82 -1.93
CA MET A 39 -17.72 2.06 -1.06
C MET A 39 -17.62 3.52 -0.62
N LEU A 40 -17.94 4.47 -1.51
CA LEU A 40 -18.03 5.89 -1.18
C LEU A 40 -19.15 6.17 -0.18
N LYS A 41 -20.38 5.72 -0.48
CA LYS A 41 -21.57 6.07 0.31
C LYS A 41 -21.62 5.38 1.68
N ARG A 42 -21.25 4.11 1.76
CA ARG A 42 -21.33 3.31 2.99
C ARG A 42 -20.07 3.34 3.83
N HIS A 43 -18.91 3.46 3.19
CA HIS A 43 -17.63 3.36 3.88
C HIS A 43 -16.81 4.65 3.83
N GLY A 44 -17.18 5.63 3.00
CA GLY A 44 -16.42 6.87 2.87
C GLY A 44 -15.11 6.69 2.13
N LEU A 45 -14.96 5.61 1.34
CA LEU A 45 -13.80 5.45 0.46
C LEU A 45 -14.00 6.36 -0.75
N PHE A 46 -13.21 7.42 -0.80
CA PHE A 46 -13.24 8.38 -1.90
C PHE A 46 -11.99 8.21 -2.78
N ILE A 47 -12.22 7.97 -4.07
CA ILE A 47 -11.19 7.89 -5.10
C ILE A 47 -11.40 9.15 -5.94
N GLU A 48 -10.62 10.19 -5.64
CA GLU A 48 -10.67 11.48 -6.33
C GLU A 48 -10.25 11.31 -7.79
N ASP A 49 -10.93 12.03 -8.70
CA ASP A 49 -10.61 12.20 -10.12
C ASP A 49 -10.03 10.96 -10.82
N LYS A 50 -10.94 10.06 -11.24
CA LYS A 50 -10.59 8.89 -12.09
C LYS A 50 -9.75 9.27 -13.32
N SER A 51 -9.86 10.51 -13.81
CA SER A 51 -9.07 11.03 -14.93
C SER A 51 -7.58 11.23 -14.62
N LYS A 52 -7.21 11.34 -13.34
CA LYS A 52 -5.82 11.50 -12.88
C LYS A 52 -5.16 10.17 -12.48
N LEU A 53 -5.92 9.08 -12.50
CA LEU A 53 -5.38 7.76 -12.23
C LEU A 53 -4.51 7.35 -13.42
N ILE A 54 -3.25 7.00 -13.15
CA ILE A 54 -2.33 6.46 -14.18
C ILE A 54 -2.78 5.04 -14.58
N VAL A 55 -3.41 4.33 -13.63
CA VAL A 55 -3.88 2.96 -13.79
C VAL A 55 -5.41 2.91 -13.89
N GLU A 56 -5.96 1.75 -14.25
CA GLU A 56 -7.40 1.53 -14.18
C GLU A 56 -7.86 1.46 -12.70
N ALA A 57 -9.11 1.86 -12.45
CA ALA A 57 -9.67 1.84 -11.09
C ALA A 57 -9.65 0.43 -10.48
N GLU A 58 -9.78 -0.61 -11.31
CA GLU A 58 -9.67 -2.01 -10.88
C GLU A 58 -8.31 -2.33 -10.26
N THR A 59 -7.22 -1.87 -10.87
CA THR A 59 -5.86 -2.10 -10.36
C THR A 59 -5.65 -1.45 -8.99
N LEU A 60 -6.20 -0.24 -8.80
CA LEU A 60 -6.16 0.41 -7.48
C LEU A 60 -6.94 -0.39 -6.43
N LEU A 61 -8.13 -0.88 -6.79
CA LEU A 61 -8.95 -1.71 -5.90
C LEU A 61 -8.27 -3.04 -5.57
N GLU A 62 -7.60 -3.67 -6.54
CA GLU A 62 -6.81 -4.89 -6.33
C GLU A 62 -5.67 -4.66 -5.35
N TYR A 63 -4.97 -3.53 -5.48
CA TYR A 63 -3.91 -3.16 -4.54
C TYR A 63 -4.44 -2.89 -3.12
N LEU A 64 -5.57 -2.19 -2.99
CA LEU A 64 -6.23 -2.01 -1.70
C LEU A 64 -6.69 -3.33 -1.09
N HIS A 65 -7.22 -4.24 -1.93
CA HIS A 65 -7.58 -5.59 -1.52
C HIS A 65 -6.37 -6.36 -1.00
N LEU A 66 -5.21 -6.27 -1.64
CA LEU A 66 -3.97 -6.88 -1.17
C LEU A 66 -3.59 -6.37 0.23
N ILE A 67 -3.66 -5.06 0.47
CA ILE A 67 -3.35 -4.47 1.80
C ILE A 67 -4.32 -5.00 2.87
N ILE A 68 -5.62 -5.02 2.57
CA ILE A 68 -6.64 -5.37 3.55
C ILE A 68 -6.69 -6.89 3.78
N SER A 69 -6.74 -7.69 2.72
CA SER A 69 -6.95 -9.13 2.79
C SER A 69 -5.66 -9.92 3.03
N THR A 70 -4.55 -9.50 2.41
CA THR A 70 -3.27 -10.24 2.51
C THR A 70 -2.39 -9.71 3.64
N TYR A 71 -2.23 -8.39 3.75
CA TYR A 71 -1.41 -7.79 4.81
C TYR A 71 -2.18 -7.54 6.11
N CYS A 72 -3.51 -7.67 6.10
CA CYS A 72 -4.36 -7.43 7.27
C CYS A 72 -4.08 -6.06 7.92
N GLU A 73 -3.79 -5.06 7.09
CA GLU A 73 -3.30 -3.75 7.52
C GLU A 73 -4.32 -2.65 7.19
N CYS A 74 -4.47 -1.69 8.11
CA CYS A 74 -5.35 -0.56 7.88
C CYS A 74 -4.73 0.41 6.87
N ILE A 75 -5.43 0.69 5.77
CA ILE A 75 -4.94 1.61 4.73
C ILE A 75 -4.68 3.02 5.28
N TYR A 76 -5.49 3.48 6.25
CA TYR A 76 -5.34 4.80 6.86
C TYR A 76 -4.23 4.85 7.94
N CYS A 77 -4.38 4.08 9.02
CA CYS A 77 -3.52 4.22 10.20
C CYS A 77 -2.37 3.22 10.30
N GLY A 78 -2.31 2.22 9.42
CA GLY A 78 -1.23 1.23 9.37
C GLY A 78 -1.20 0.19 10.47
N THR A 79 -2.22 0.13 11.33
CA THR A 79 -2.32 -0.97 12.30
C THR A 79 -2.54 -2.28 11.57
N GLN A 80 -1.76 -3.31 11.89
CA GLN A 80 -1.98 -4.68 11.44
C GLN A 80 -2.86 -5.46 12.43
N ARG A 81 -3.59 -6.45 11.93
CA ARG A 81 -4.42 -7.37 12.71
C ARG A 81 -4.16 -8.81 12.29
N SER A 82 -4.66 -9.76 13.08
CA SER A 82 -4.46 -11.19 12.85
C SER A 82 -5.29 -11.77 11.70
N SER A 83 -6.34 -11.07 11.24
CA SER A 83 -7.20 -11.53 10.14
C SER A 83 -7.80 -10.38 9.33
N ALA A 84 -8.18 -10.69 8.08
CA ALA A 84 -8.88 -9.76 7.18
C ALA A 84 -10.21 -9.27 7.80
N GLN A 85 -10.92 -10.16 8.50
CA GLN A 85 -12.15 -9.81 9.19
C GLN A 85 -11.90 -8.80 10.33
N ALA A 86 -10.86 -9.02 11.13
CA ALA A 86 -10.50 -8.12 12.22
C ALA A 86 -10.09 -6.74 11.71
N ILE A 87 -9.36 -6.66 10.59
CA ILE A 87 -8.99 -5.37 10.03
C ILE A 87 -10.19 -4.65 9.41
N ARG A 88 -11.09 -5.34 8.70
CA ARG A 88 -12.32 -4.71 8.16
C ARG A 88 -13.19 -4.15 9.28
N GLN A 89 -13.36 -4.88 10.38
CA GLN A 89 -14.08 -4.38 11.57
C GLN A 89 -13.40 -3.15 12.17
N HIS A 90 -12.08 -3.16 12.31
CA HIS A 90 -11.32 -1.99 12.75
C HIS A 90 -11.56 -0.78 11.84
N MET A 91 -11.53 -1.00 10.52
CA MET A 91 -11.68 0.07 9.53
C MET A 91 -13.08 0.67 9.55
N MET A 92 -14.12 -0.17 9.59
CA MET A 92 -15.51 0.28 9.68
C MET A 92 -15.82 0.95 11.02
N GLY A 93 -15.34 0.39 12.14
CA GLY A 93 -15.62 0.93 13.48
C GLY A 93 -14.97 2.29 13.74
N LYS A 94 -13.82 2.58 13.11
CA LYS A 94 -13.12 3.88 13.25
C LYS A 94 -13.31 4.84 12.07
N GLY A 95 -13.98 4.43 11.00
CA GLY A 95 -14.05 5.23 9.76
C GLY A 95 -12.70 5.39 9.06
N HIS A 96 -11.87 4.34 9.08
CA HIS A 96 -10.55 4.29 8.44
C HIS A 96 -10.60 3.65 7.04
N CYS A 97 -11.73 3.73 6.34
CA CYS A 97 -11.88 3.24 4.97
C CYS A 97 -11.48 4.30 3.92
N LYS A 98 -10.55 5.20 4.26
CA LYS A 98 -10.04 6.27 3.40
C LYS A 98 -8.51 6.25 3.42
N PHE A 99 -7.89 6.70 2.33
CA PHE A 99 -6.45 6.92 2.27
C PHE A 99 -6.18 8.39 1.98
N ASP A 100 -4.99 8.86 2.37
CA ASP A 100 -4.61 10.26 2.26
C ASP A 100 -3.56 10.42 1.16
N LEU A 101 -3.86 11.24 0.17
CA LEU A 101 -2.98 11.59 -0.94
C LEU A 101 -2.13 12.83 -0.64
N SER A 102 -2.49 13.63 0.37
CA SER A 102 -1.76 14.87 0.71
C SER A 102 -0.38 14.59 1.31
N ARG A 103 -0.20 13.40 1.87
CA ARG A 103 1.07 12.96 2.45
C ARG A 103 2.09 12.65 1.36
N ALA A 104 3.23 13.34 1.40
CA ALA A 104 4.32 13.12 0.45
C ALA A 104 4.91 11.69 0.51
N ASP A 105 4.80 11.02 1.66
CA ASP A 105 5.23 9.62 1.86
C ASP A 105 4.14 8.57 1.55
N SER A 106 3.02 9.00 0.96
CA SER A 106 1.90 8.12 0.63
C SER A 106 2.22 7.29 -0.61
N GLU A 107 2.27 5.97 -0.45
CA GLU A 107 2.43 5.03 -1.56
C GLU A 107 1.26 5.04 -2.56
N PHE A 108 0.11 5.58 -2.15
CA PHE A 108 -1.05 5.72 -3.04
C PHE A 108 -0.82 6.81 -4.09
N ARG A 109 0.15 7.71 -3.85
CA ARG A 109 0.55 8.76 -4.77
C ARG A 109 1.14 8.21 -6.08
N ASP A 110 1.79 7.05 -6.02
CA ASP A 110 2.38 6.36 -7.18
C ASP A 110 1.33 5.97 -8.25
N PHE A 111 0.03 5.95 -7.90
CA PHE A 111 -1.06 5.60 -8.82
C PHE A 111 -1.70 6.81 -9.51
N TYR A 112 -1.25 8.03 -9.17
CA TYR A 112 -1.83 9.28 -9.64
C TYR A 112 -0.79 10.14 -10.36
N ASP A 113 -1.19 10.71 -11.49
CA ASP A 113 -0.37 11.65 -12.26
C ASP A 113 -0.58 13.08 -11.71
N PHE A 114 0.40 13.57 -10.94
CA PHE A 114 0.39 14.95 -10.44
C PHE A 114 1.06 15.93 -11.41
N ASP A 115 1.77 15.43 -12.42
CA ASP A 115 2.57 16.27 -13.32
C ASP A 115 1.70 16.95 -14.39
N GLN A 116 0.54 16.37 -14.74
CA GLN A 116 -0.46 17.06 -15.58
C GLN A 116 -1.03 18.33 -14.92
N PHE A 117 -1.00 18.40 -13.59
CA PHE A 117 -1.51 19.54 -12.83
C PHE A 117 -0.64 20.80 -13.01
N ASP A 118 0.68 20.61 -13.04
CA ASP A 118 1.61 21.72 -13.26
C ASP A 118 1.69 22.08 -14.74
N ASN A 119 1.64 21.11 -15.66
CA ASN A 119 1.75 21.42 -17.09
C ASN A 119 0.53 22.18 -17.64
N ASP A 120 -0.69 21.86 -17.23
CA ASP A 120 -1.89 22.58 -17.70
C ASP A 120 -2.01 23.98 -17.06
N ALA A 121 -1.67 24.11 -15.78
CA ALA A 121 -1.64 25.41 -15.09
C ALA A 121 -0.52 26.32 -15.61
N GLN A 122 0.64 25.76 -15.96
CA GLN A 122 1.74 26.49 -16.58
C GLN A 122 1.43 26.82 -18.04
N LYS A 123 0.78 25.93 -18.79
CA LYS A 123 0.37 26.17 -20.19
C LYS A 123 -0.67 27.29 -20.29
N GLU A 124 -1.68 27.31 -19.42
CA GLU A 124 -2.64 28.43 -19.36
C GLU A 124 -1.96 29.77 -19.03
N LYS A 125 -1.03 29.77 -18.07
CA LYS A 125 -0.28 30.99 -17.72
C LYS A 125 0.62 31.44 -18.87
N LYS A 126 1.31 30.50 -19.53
CA LYS A 126 2.22 30.78 -20.64
C LYS A 126 1.46 31.24 -21.88
N GLU A 127 0.27 30.70 -22.15
CA GLU A 127 -0.61 31.16 -23.23
C GLU A 127 -1.24 32.54 -22.94
N LYS A 128 -1.63 32.82 -21.69
CA LYS A 128 -2.12 34.15 -21.28
C LYS A 128 -1.01 35.20 -21.39
N ILE A 129 0.21 34.86 -20.96
CA ILE A 129 1.40 35.72 -21.11
C ILE A 129 1.74 35.93 -22.60
N SER A 130 1.69 34.87 -23.42
CA SER A 130 1.94 34.97 -24.87
C SER A 130 0.90 35.82 -25.60
N ARG A 131 -0.38 35.80 -25.17
CA ARG A 131 -1.45 36.65 -25.73
C ARG A 131 -1.24 38.12 -25.39
N MET A 132 -0.78 38.42 -24.18
CA MET A 132 -0.53 39.80 -23.74
C MET A 132 0.68 40.45 -24.42
N MET A 133 1.67 39.67 -24.90
CA MET A 133 2.83 40.20 -25.61
C MET A 133 2.58 40.46 -27.11
N GLN A 134 1.45 40.03 -27.66
CA GLN A 134 1.12 40.19 -29.09
C GLN A 134 0.27 41.43 -29.40
N GLU A 135 -0.20 42.16 -28.38
CA GLU A 135 -1.06 43.34 -28.55
C GLU A 135 -0.33 44.68 -28.39
N ASP A 136 0.96 44.69 -28.01
CA ASP A 136 1.73 45.90 -27.71
C ASP A 136 2.67 46.38 -28.85
N GLU A 137 2.44 45.95 -30.10
CA GLU A 137 3.14 46.48 -31.29
C GLU A 137 2.25 47.40 -32.14
N SER A 138 1.42 48.24 -31.52
CA SER A 138 0.86 49.44 -32.16
C SER A 138 0.18 50.36 -31.14
N TYR A 139 0.92 51.29 -30.52
CA TYR A 139 0.57 52.72 -30.51
C TYR A 139 1.59 53.56 -29.70
N GLY A 140 2.08 54.62 -30.33
CA GLY A 140 2.90 55.66 -29.71
C GLY A 140 2.12 56.62 -28.77
N PRO A 141 2.81 57.59 -28.15
CA PRO A 141 2.46 58.11 -26.82
C PRO A 141 1.58 59.36 -26.88
N THR A 142 0.52 59.45 -26.07
CA THR A 142 -0.04 60.77 -25.70
C THR A 142 -0.67 60.82 -24.32
N ARG A 143 -0.39 61.94 -23.64
CA ARG A 143 -0.76 62.33 -22.27
C ARG A 143 -2.27 62.56 -22.09
N LYS A 144 -2.81 62.17 -20.92
CA LYS A 144 -3.46 63.04 -19.90
C LYS A 144 -4.51 62.28 -19.07
N ASP A 145 -4.38 62.46 -17.76
CA ASP A 145 -5.40 62.49 -16.70
C ASP A 145 -6.74 61.77 -16.89
N ARG A 146 -7.00 60.79 -16.02
CA ARG A 146 -8.27 60.73 -15.27
C ARG A 146 -8.16 59.88 -13.99
N LYS A 147 -8.45 60.54 -12.87
CA LYS A 147 -8.72 59.99 -11.53
C LYS A 147 -10.07 59.21 -11.58
N HIS A 148 -10.46 58.23 -10.76
CA HIS A 148 -10.25 57.89 -9.34
C HIS A 148 -10.84 56.47 -9.10
N ARG A 149 -10.49 55.89 -7.92
CA ARG A 149 -11.26 54.89 -7.12
C ARG A 149 -11.13 53.42 -7.58
N LEU A 150 -10.65 52.45 -6.79
CA LEU A 150 -10.66 52.25 -5.34
C LEU A 150 -9.72 51.09 -4.92
N PHE A 151 -9.36 51.12 -3.62
CA PHE A 151 -9.01 50.00 -2.74
C PHE A 151 -7.66 49.25 -2.92
N ARG A 152 -6.65 49.89 -2.31
CA ARG A 152 -5.66 49.33 -1.37
C ARG A 152 -6.02 47.95 -0.79
N LEU A 153 -5.17 46.95 -1.05
CA LEU A 153 -4.57 46.14 0.03
C LEU A 153 -3.05 46.09 -0.21
N LYS A 154 -2.30 46.64 0.75
CA LYS A 154 -0.84 46.66 0.87
C LYS A 154 -0.36 45.22 1.15
N SER A 155 0.46 44.63 0.29
CA SER A 155 1.94 44.56 0.35
C SER A 155 2.51 43.89 1.60
N SER A 156 3.27 42.80 1.40
CA SER A 156 4.63 42.72 1.94
C SER A 156 5.37 41.53 1.34
N ILE A 157 6.00 41.70 0.18
CA ILE A 157 7.20 40.94 -0.14
C ILE A 157 8.20 41.98 -0.67
N GLN A 158 9.21 42.25 0.15
CA GLN A 158 10.42 42.95 -0.27
C GLN A 158 11.15 42.06 -1.27
N ALA A 159 11.53 42.65 -2.40
CA ALA A 159 12.55 42.11 -3.27
C ALA A 159 13.89 42.14 -2.53
N ASN A 160 14.62 41.02 -2.60
CA ASN A 160 16.07 40.93 -2.89
C ASN A 160 16.53 39.49 -2.63
N ASP A 161 16.75 38.72 -3.69
CA ASP A 161 18.07 38.16 -4.05
C ASP A 161 17.89 37.08 -5.13
N ILE A 162 18.34 37.44 -6.33
CA ILE A 162 18.60 36.50 -7.41
C ILE A 162 19.95 35.85 -7.06
N LEU A 163 19.92 34.61 -6.58
CA LEU A 163 21.09 33.74 -6.60
C LEU A 163 20.90 32.71 -7.71
N GLU A 164 21.63 32.97 -8.80
CA GLU A 164 21.85 32.11 -9.94
C GLU A 164 22.48 30.78 -9.48
N TRP A 165 21.69 29.71 -9.49
CA TRP A 165 22.16 28.37 -9.16
C TRP A 165 22.80 27.72 -10.38
N LYS A 166 24.13 27.52 -10.31
CA LYS A 166 24.93 26.79 -11.30
C LYS A 166 25.23 25.37 -10.80
N PRO A 167 25.18 24.32 -11.64
CA PRO A 167 25.40 22.94 -11.21
C PRO A 167 26.90 22.65 -10.98
N PRO A 168 27.29 21.87 -9.95
CA PRO A 168 28.65 21.37 -9.82
C PRO A 168 28.83 20.01 -10.52
N GLU A 169 29.89 19.93 -11.33
CA GLU A 169 30.47 18.74 -11.95
C GLU A 169 31.12 17.78 -10.91
N PRO A 170 31.36 16.51 -11.27
CA PRO A 170 31.58 15.43 -10.31
C PRO A 170 33.05 15.34 -9.87
N VAL A 171 33.28 15.15 -8.56
CA VAL A 171 34.58 14.67 -8.08
C VAL A 171 34.41 13.40 -7.26
N SER A 172 35.17 12.40 -7.68
CA SER A 172 35.47 11.16 -6.98
C SER A 172 36.30 11.46 -5.74
N SER A 173 35.93 10.90 -4.58
CA SER A 173 36.83 10.15 -3.69
C SER A 173 36.14 9.77 -2.36
N THR A 174 36.10 8.46 -2.14
CA THR A 174 36.26 7.73 -0.88
C THR A 174 36.43 8.55 0.41
N VAL A 175 35.54 8.33 1.39
CA VAL A 175 35.89 8.03 2.79
C VAL A 175 34.71 7.32 3.47
N GLU A 176 35.02 6.20 4.13
CA GLU A 176 34.18 5.58 5.14
C GLU A 176 34.11 6.48 6.37
N GLU A 177 32.93 6.74 6.92
CA GLU A 177 32.82 6.83 8.37
C GLU A 177 31.40 6.50 8.83
N THR A 178 31.38 5.52 9.73
CA THR A 178 30.27 5.02 10.51
C THR A 178 29.76 6.11 11.45
N THR A 179 28.54 6.61 11.23
CA THR A 179 27.67 7.03 12.33
C THR A 179 26.22 6.84 11.93
N SER A 180 25.52 6.02 12.71
CA SER A 180 24.11 5.71 12.55
C SER A 180 23.25 6.92 12.91
N PRO A 181 22.31 7.36 12.07
CA PRO A 181 21.20 8.16 12.52
C PRO A 181 19.99 7.25 12.73
N SER A 182 19.47 7.23 13.96
CA SER A 182 18.19 6.60 14.31
C SER A 182 17.04 7.42 13.72
N THR A 183 16.88 7.40 12.40
CA THR A 183 15.69 7.95 11.75
C THR A 183 14.56 6.93 11.89
N SER A 184 13.44 7.33 12.49
CA SER A 184 12.22 6.52 12.47
C SER A 184 11.76 6.40 11.02
N LEU A 185 12.11 5.29 10.37
CA LEU A 185 11.74 5.00 8.99
C LEU A 185 10.25 5.25 8.75
N THR A 186 9.94 5.97 7.67
CA THR A 186 8.56 6.19 7.21
C THR A 186 7.88 4.85 6.92
N ARG A 187 6.55 4.83 6.86
CA ARG A 187 5.78 3.58 6.60
C ARG A 187 6.12 3.00 5.22
N ALA A 188 6.46 3.85 4.25
CA ALA A 188 6.96 3.46 2.94
C ALA A 188 8.37 2.86 3.03
N GLU A 189 9.29 3.47 3.78
CA GLU A 189 10.65 2.93 3.97
C GLU A 189 10.68 1.65 4.79
N LYS A 190 9.82 1.48 5.80
CA LYS A 190 9.65 0.20 6.50
C LYS A 190 9.21 -0.90 5.53
N ARG A 191 8.29 -0.58 4.63
CA ARG A 191 7.83 -1.51 3.59
C ARG A 191 8.89 -1.75 2.50
N GLY A 192 9.67 -0.74 2.15
CA GLY A 192 10.83 -0.84 1.27
C GLY A 192 11.95 -1.68 1.88
N GLY A 193 12.24 -1.52 3.17
CA GLY A 193 13.22 -2.31 3.91
C GLY A 193 12.77 -3.76 4.11
N THR A 194 11.47 -4.00 4.29
CA THR A 194 10.95 -5.38 4.17
C THR A 194 11.13 -5.87 2.75
N PHE A 195 10.77 -5.10 1.72
CA PHE A 195 10.86 -5.51 0.32
C PHE A 195 12.28 -5.88 -0.11
N THR A 196 13.30 -5.11 0.27
CA THR A 196 14.72 -5.44 -0.01
C THR A 196 15.17 -6.71 0.71
N LYS A 197 14.78 -6.87 1.97
CA LYS A 197 15.00 -8.11 2.73
C LYS A 197 14.26 -9.29 2.10
N GLN A 198 13.06 -9.10 1.58
CA GLN A 198 12.26 -10.12 0.91
C GLN A 198 12.90 -10.54 -0.43
N LEU A 199 13.40 -9.59 -1.22
CA LEU A 199 14.19 -9.86 -2.44
C LEU A 199 15.45 -10.68 -2.12
N SER A 200 16.09 -10.47 -0.95
CA SER A 200 17.28 -11.22 -0.53
C SER A 200 17.04 -12.75 -0.32
N HIS A 201 15.78 -13.18 -0.16
CA HIS A 201 15.43 -14.59 0.00
C HIS A 201 15.12 -15.32 -1.32
N ILE A 202 15.04 -14.60 -2.44
CA ILE A 202 14.73 -15.14 -3.77
C ILE A 202 16.01 -15.46 -4.54
N ARG A 203 15.97 -16.42 -5.48
CA ARG A 203 17.14 -16.77 -6.30
C ARG A 203 17.56 -15.59 -7.18
N ALA A 204 18.86 -15.47 -7.45
CA ALA A 204 19.40 -14.37 -8.24
C ALA A 204 18.79 -14.27 -9.65
N SER A 205 18.50 -15.42 -10.29
CA SER A 205 17.84 -15.48 -11.60
C SER A 205 16.40 -14.95 -11.58
N ASP A 206 15.69 -15.11 -10.46
CA ASP A 206 14.32 -14.63 -10.34
C ASP A 206 14.31 -13.11 -10.06
N ARG A 207 15.34 -12.59 -9.35
CA ARG A 207 15.49 -11.15 -9.08
C ARG A 207 15.58 -10.31 -10.35
N THR A 208 16.31 -10.78 -11.35
CA THR A 208 16.45 -10.07 -12.63
C THR A 208 15.13 -9.99 -13.40
N SER A 209 14.29 -11.03 -13.28
CA SER A 209 12.94 -11.04 -13.86
C SER A 209 12.02 -10.04 -13.16
N PHE A 210 12.15 -9.86 -11.85
CA PHE A 210 11.37 -8.86 -11.12
C PHE A 210 11.79 -7.41 -11.48
N GLN A 211 13.07 -7.14 -11.70
CA GLN A 211 13.57 -5.79 -12.02
C GLN A 211 12.96 -5.16 -13.27
N GLN A 212 12.47 -5.97 -14.21
CA GLN A 212 11.84 -5.46 -15.43
C GLN A 212 10.37 -5.07 -15.26
N LEU A 213 9.77 -5.37 -14.11
CA LEU A 213 8.40 -5.00 -13.80
C LEU A 213 8.34 -3.65 -13.06
N PRO A 214 7.24 -2.88 -13.19
CA PRO A 214 7.01 -1.69 -12.37
C PRO A 214 7.04 -2.01 -10.87
N ALA A 215 7.47 -1.05 -10.04
CA ALA A 215 7.62 -1.24 -8.60
C ALA A 215 6.30 -1.61 -7.88
N SER A 216 5.15 -1.24 -8.44
CA SER A 216 3.82 -1.65 -7.96
C SER A 216 3.59 -3.16 -8.18
N SER A 217 3.87 -3.65 -9.39
CA SER A 217 3.74 -5.06 -9.76
C SER A 217 4.74 -5.95 -9.00
N GLN A 218 5.97 -5.49 -8.81
CA GLN A 218 6.97 -6.20 -8.00
C GLN A 218 6.49 -6.40 -6.55
N ARG A 219 5.97 -5.34 -5.92
CA ARG A 219 5.45 -5.38 -4.53
C ARG A 219 4.28 -6.36 -4.38
N ALA A 220 3.38 -6.40 -5.36
CA ALA A 220 2.23 -7.31 -5.35
C ALA A 220 2.65 -8.79 -5.43
N LEU A 221 3.52 -9.15 -6.38
CA LEU A 221 3.95 -10.52 -6.61
C LEU A 221 4.81 -11.10 -5.47
N LEU A 222 5.69 -10.29 -4.89
CA LEU A 222 6.49 -10.74 -3.75
C LEU A 222 5.63 -11.01 -2.51
N GLY A 223 4.62 -10.17 -2.28
CA GLY A 223 3.66 -10.36 -1.19
C GLY A 223 2.92 -11.68 -1.30
N THR A 224 2.43 -12.02 -2.49
CA THR A 224 1.71 -13.28 -2.73
C THR A 224 2.62 -14.50 -2.61
N TYR A 225 3.84 -14.43 -3.16
CA TYR A 225 4.84 -15.50 -3.06
C TYR A 225 5.24 -15.80 -1.61
N GLN A 226 5.55 -14.78 -0.81
CA GLN A 226 5.92 -15.03 0.58
C GLN A 226 4.77 -15.58 1.40
N LYS A 227 3.55 -15.10 1.14
CA LYS A 227 2.39 -15.61 1.84
C LYS A 227 2.12 -17.07 1.49
N SER A 228 2.31 -17.47 0.23
CA SER A 228 2.19 -18.88 -0.16
C SER A 228 3.25 -19.73 0.53
N VAL A 229 4.51 -19.27 0.62
CA VAL A 229 5.58 -19.96 1.34
C VAL A 229 5.34 -20.05 2.86
N GLU A 230 4.82 -18.98 3.48
CA GLU A 230 4.46 -19.01 4.91
C GLU A 230 3.28 -19.98 5.15
N CYS A 231 2.31 -19.99 4.24
CA CYS A 231 1.15 -20.86 4.28
C CYS A 231 1.55 -22.34 4.17
N THR A 232 2.42 -22.70 3.23
CA THR A 232 2.94 -24.06 3.08
C THR A 232 3.74 -24.50 4.30
N LYS A 233 4.66 -23.66 4.81
CA LYS A 233 5.44 -23.96 6.03
C LYS A 233 4.55 -24.19 7.26
N ARG A 234 3.49 -23.39 7.41
CA ARG A 234 2.52 -23.56 8.50
C ARG A 234 1.75 -24.87 8.36
N GLU A 235 1.37 -25.23 7.14
CA GLU A 235 0.70 -26.51 6.87
C GLU A 235 1.61 -27.70 7.15
N GLU A 236 2.87 -27.64 6.71
CA GLU A 236 3.91 -28.63 7.01
C GLU A 236 4.11 -28.79 8.51
N SER A 237 4.25 -27.69 9.25
CA SER A 237 4.40 -27.71 10.71
C SER A 237 3.19 -28.35 11.41
N ARG A 238 1.97 -28.08 10.91
CA ARG A 238 0.73 -28.71 11.41
C ARG A 238 0.73 -30.22 11.15
N LYS A 239 1.13 -30.66 9.96
CA LYS A 239 1.25 -32.09 9.60
C LYS A 239 2.31 -32.77 10.46
N GLN A 240 3.47 -32.14 10.65
CA GLN A 240 4.57 -32.65 11.46
C GLN A 240 4.16 -32.83 12.92
N THR A 241 3.47 -31.84 13.51
CA THR A 241 2.96 -31.94 14.89
C THR A 241 1.94 -33.08 15.03
N ARG A 242 1.10 -33.31 14.01
CA ARG A 242 0.13 -34.43 14.01
C ARG A 242 0.84 -35.78 13.97
N LEU A 243 1.85 -35.92 13.11
CA LEU A 243 2.66 -37.12 13.03
C LEU A 243 3.41 -37.37 14.34
N GLU A 244 4.02 -36.34 14.91
CA GLU A 244 4.73 -36.44 16.19
C GLU A 244 3.81 -36.88 17.33
N ARG A 245 2.59 -36.32 17.42
CA ARG A 245 1.58 -36.77 18.41
C ARG A 245 1.17 -38.21 18.19
N ALA A 246 0.98 -38.64 16.94
CA ALA A 246 0.62 -40.02 16.62
C ALA A 246 1.75 -40.99 16.98
N VAL A 247 3.00 -40.65 16.64
CA VAL A 247 4.21 -41.41 16.99
C VAL A 247 4.42 -41.47 18.50
N ASN A 248 4.25 -40.36 19.21
CA ASN A 248 4.35 -40.34 20.68
C ASN A 248 3.26 -41.20 21.32
N LYS A 249 2.03 -41.19 20.78
CA LYS A 249 0.94 -42.05 21.26
C LYS A 249 1.26 -43.54 21.05
N THR A 250 1.74 -43.93 19.87
CA THR A 250 2.09 -45.33 19.60
C THR A 250 3.30 -45.79 20.41
N LEU A 251 4.29 -44.92 20.62
CA LEU A 251 5.44 -45.19 21.49
C LEU A 251 5.01 -45.44 22.94
N VAL A 252 4.17 -44.57 23.51
CA VAL A 252 3.66 -44.74 24.88
C VAL A 252 2.85 -46.03 25.01
N GLN A 253 1.97 -46.30 24.04
CA GLN A 253 1.14 -47.50 24.03
C GLN A 253 1.99 -48.79 23.93
N SER A 254 3.02 -48.81 23.08
CA SER A 254 3.93 -49.96 22.96
C SER A 254 4.83 -50.18 24.19
N ARG A 255 5.15 -49.12 24.96
CA ARG A 255 5.86 -49.25 26.24
C ARG A 255 4.97 -49.87 27.31
N TYR A 256 3.70 -49.45 27.38
CA TYR A 256 2.74 -49.96 28.36
C TYR A 256 2.49 -51.47 28.21
N TYR A 257 2.25 -51.95 26.98
CA TYR A 257 2.01 -53.38 26.72
C TYR A 257 3.24 -54.28 26.88
N LYS A 258 4.45 -53.72 27.01
CA LYS A 258 5.68 -54.49 27.29
C LYS A 258 5.98 -54.63 28.79
N THR A 259 5.40 -53.77 29.63
CA THR A 259 5.60 -53.81 31.08
C THR A 259 4.59 -54.72 31.79
N GLU A 260 3.45 -55.03 31.17
CA GLU A 260 2.46 -55.99 31.66
C GLU A 260 2.69 -57.38 31.01
N ASN A 261 3.81 -58.03 31.31
CA ASN A 261 3.93 -59.48 31.10
C ASN A 261 3.26 -60.19 32.29
N PRO A 262 2.13 -60.91 32.11
CA PRO A 262 1.56 -61.67 33.20
C PRO A 262 2.50 -62.81 33.58
N VAL A 263 2.96 -62.82 34.84
CA VAL A 263 3.61 -63.97 35.45
C VAL A 263 2.57 -65.07 35.55
N TYR A 264 2.58 -66.02 34.61
CA TYR A 264 1.87 -67.28 34.77
C TYR A 264 2.59 -68.09 35.87
N GLN A 265 2.12 -67.97 37.11
CA GLN A 265 2.45 -68.94 38.15
C GLN A 265 1.62 -70.21 37.90
N CYS A 266 2.27 -71.23 37.36
CA CYS A 266 1.77 -72.60 37.39
C CYS A 266 1.63 -73.06 38.85
N GLY A 267 0.46 -73.59 39.19
CA GLY A 267 0.18 -74.37 40.39
C GLY A 267 -0.80 -75.47 40.04
#